data_AF-A0A645GXW9-F1
#
_entry.id   AF-A0A645GXW9-F1
#
_cell.length_a   1.000
_cell.length_b   1.000
_cell.length_c   1.000
_cell.angle_alpha   90.00
_cell.angle_beta   90.00
_cell.angle_gamma   90.00
#
_symmetry.space_group_name_H-M   'P 1'
#
loop_
_entity.id
_entity.type
_entity.pdbx_description
1 polymer ?
#
loop_
_entity_poly.entity_id
_entity_poly.type
_entity_poly.pdbx_seq_one_letter_code
_entity_poly.pdbx_strand_id
1 'polypeptide(L)'
;MVIIFQPELRRAFAQLGSFSFFQGKRRREVITEIMTAATNMARRKCGALMVIERRIGLQNLIDDSVRLDIKVNAMVLESIFFPNSPLHDGAVIIRDDRIVAARAILPLTRSQNVSVRLGTRHRASLGISEETDAVTVVVSEETGAISVACRGVLHRDLSPEELANYLEKLIILEQDDSDLAETVQMLEETGSLSSSSPARETAGNSARGAPRFPAPAPNAAGKKDEEEEE
;
A
#
# COMPACT_ATOMS: atom_id res chain seq x y z
N MET A 1 5.45 35.70 -14.31
CA MET A 1 5.69 34.66 -15.35
C MET A 1 4.47 33.76 -15.35
N VAL A 2 3.76 33.64 -16.48
CA VAL A 2 2.56 32.78 -16.58
C VAL A 2 3.02 31.45 -17.17
N ILE A 3 2.91 30.37 -16.41
CA ILE A 3 3.20 29.02 -16.88
C ILE A 3 2.01 28.60 -17.76
N ILE A 4 2.19 28.59 -19.07
CA ILE A 4 1.21 28.07 -20.03
C ILE A 4 1.39 26.56 -20.10
N PHE A 5 0.48 25.80 -19.48
CA PHE A 5 0.48 24.35 -19.57
C PHE A 5 0.18 23.91 -21.01
N GLN A 6 1.13 23.22 -21.65
CA GLN A 6 0.93 22.58 -22.95
C GLN A 6 -0.25 21.57 -22.90
N PRO A 7 -0.96 21.35 -24.03
CA PRO A 7 -2.11 20.43 -24.10
C PRO A 7 -1.85 19.02 -23.55
N GLU A 8 -0.61 18.55 -23.63
CA GLU A 8 -0.13 17.25 -23.16
C GLU A 8 -0.10 17.18 -21.63
N LEU A 9 0.36 18.25 -20.96
CA LEU A 9 0.35 18.35 -19.50
C LEU A 9 -1.09 18.38 -18.98
N ARG A 10 -2.00 19.09 -19.66
CA ARG A 10 -3.43 19.15 -19.27
C ARG A 10 -4.07 17.76 -19.24
N ARG A 11 -3.75 16.88 -20.20
CA ARG A 11 -4.26 15.50 -20.23
C ARG A 11 -3.67 14.63 -19.12
N ALA A 12 -2.37 14.77 -18.84
CA ALA A 12 -1.73 14.08 -17.72
C ALA A 12 -2.32 14.50 -16.35
N PHE A 13 -2.52 15.82 -16.13
CA PHE A 13 -3.17 16.33 -14.92
C PHE A 13 -4.63 15.87 -14.78
N ALA A 14 -5.39 15.80 -15.87
CA ALA A 14 -6.77 15.31 -15.84
C ALA A 14 -6.87 13.82 -15.50
N GLN A 15 -5.93 12.98 -15.97
CA GLN A 15 -5.88 11.57 -15.60
C GLN A 15 -5.41 11.36 -14.16
N LEU A 16 -4.45 12.14 -13.66
CA LEU A 16 -3.98 12.10 -12.27
C LEU A 16 -5.07 12.53 -11.28
N GLY A 17 -5.81 13.61 -11.58
CA GLY A 17 -6.90 14.08 -10.72
C GLY A 17 -8.06 13.07 -10.59
N SER A 18 -8.32 12.31 -11.66
CA SER A 18 -9.32 11.23 -11.64
C SER A 18 -8.86 10.06 -10.77
N PHE A 19 -7.58 9.65 -10.88
CA PHE A 19 -7.02 8.53 -10.13
C PHE A 19 -7.00 8.77 -8.61
N SER A 20 -6.58 9.97 -8.17
CA SER A 20 -6.57 10.35 -6.74
C SER A 20 -7.99 10.35 -6.14
N PHE A 21 -8.99 10.80 -6.92
CA PHE A 21 -10.40 10.78 -6.49
C PHE A 21 -10.94 9.35 -6.32
N PHE A 22 -10.59 8.43 -7.24
CA PHE A 22 -10.98 7.01 -7.13
C PHE A 22 -10.32 6.33 -5.93
N GLN A 23 -9.04 6.60 -5.65
CA GLN A 23 -8.36 6.09 -4.46
C GLN A 23 -8.97 6.61 -3.16
N GLY A 24 -9.25 7.92 -3.07
CA GLY A 24 -9.91 8.51 -1.91
C GLY A 24 -11.30 7.91 -1.64
N LYS A 25 -12.07 7.58 -2.69
CA LYS A 25 -13.35 6.89 -2.54
C LYS A 25 -13.17 5.47 -1.98
N ARG A 26 -12.23 4.68 -2.53
CA ARG A 26 -11.95 3.32 -2.02
C ARG A 26 -11.48 3.33 -0.58
N ARG A 27 -10.58 4.26 -0.21
CA ARG A 27 -10.11 4.45 1.17
C ARG A 27 -11.28 4.73 2.13
N ARG A 28 -12.25 5.57 1.75
CA ARG A 28 -13.47 5.81 2.57
C ARG A 28 -14.36 4.58 2.72
N GLU A 29 -14.52 3.78 1.66
CA GLU A 29 -15.25 2.50 1.75
C GLU A 29 -14.57 1.58 2.77
N VAL A 30 -13.25 1.42 2.70
CA VAL A 30 -12.46 0.61 3.65
C VAL A 30 -12.62 1.11 5.09
N ILE A 31 -12.52 2.43 5.32
CA ILE A 31 -12.71 3.03 6.65
C ILE A 31 -14.10 2.70 7.19
N THR A 32 -15.14 2.82 6.37
CA THR A 32 -16.52 2.52 6.77
C THR A 32 -16.68 1.06 7.20
N GLU A 33 -16.09 0.13 6.45
CA GLU A 33 -16.13 -1.30 6.78
C GLU A 33 -15.37 -1.61 8.08
N ILE A 34 -14.19 -1.01 8.28
CA ILE A 34 -13.38 -1.15 9.51
C ILE A 34 -14.14 -0.60 10.72
N MET A 35 -14.71 0.60 10.61
CA MET A 35 -15.48 1.23 11.68
C MET A 35 -16.70 0.39 12.07
N THR A 36 -17.42 -0.13 11.06
CA THR A 36 -18.58 -0.98 11.26
C THR A 36 -18.18 -2.24 12.03
N ALA A 37 -17.16 -2.96 11.56
CA ALA A 37 -16.64 -4.15 12.21
C ALA A 37 -16.15 -3.86 13.63
N ALA A 38 -15.34 -2.81 13.82
CA ALA A 38 -14.80 -2.43 15.13
C ALA A 38 -15.92 -2.10 16.12
N THR A 39 -16.94 -1.36 15.71
CA THR A 39 -18.08 -1.00 16.55
C THR A 39 -18.91 -2.23 16.94
N ASN A 40 -19.16 -3.14 16.00
CA ASN A 40 -19.90 -4.37 16.26
C ASN A 40 -19.13 -5.31 17.19
N MET A 41 -17.83 -5.47 16.97
CA MET A 41 -16.94 -6.26 17.82
C MET A 41 -16.81 -5.64 19.22
N ALA A 42 -16.72 -4.32 19.34
CA ALA A 42 -16.69 -3.60 20.61
C ALA A 42 -17.93 -3.88 21.46
N ARG A 43 -19.13 -3.78 20.88
CA ARG A 43 -20.41 -4.09 21.55
C ARG A 43 -20.46 -5.52 22.08
N ARG A 44 -19.84 -6.46 21.36
CA ARG A 44 -19.78 -7.88 21.71
C ARG A 44 -18.56 -8.25 22.54
N LYS A 45 -17.68 -7.30 22.85
CA LYS A 45 -16.37 -7.53 23.47
C LYS A 45 -15.53 -8.59 22.77
N CYS A 46 -15.62 -8.59 21.44
CA CYS A 46 -14.82 -9.46 20.58
C CYS A 46 -13.47 -8.77 20.33
N GLY A 47 -12.37 -9.40 20.76
CA GLY A 47 -11.03 -8.85 20.57
C GLY A 47 -10.62 -8.82 19.10
N ALA A 48 -10.05 -7.71 18.65
CA ALA A 48 -9.61 -7.54 17.28
C ALA A 48 -8.31 -6.74 17.18
N LEU A 49 -7.51 -7.02 16.15
CA LEU A 49 -6.28 -6.31 15.83
C LEU A 49 -6.13 -6.21 14.32
N MET A 50 -6.45 -5.04 13.78
CA MET A 50 -6.38 -4.75 12.35
C MET A 50 -5.20 -3.81 12.09
N VAL A 51 -4.38 -4.11 11.10
CA VAL A 51 -3.21 -3.33 10.68
C VAL A 51 -3.45 -2.87 9.24
N ILE A 52 -3.48 -1.57 9.04
CA ILE A 52 -3.61 -0.95 7.72
C ILE A 52 -2.21 -0.56 7.26
N GLU A 53 -1.74 -1.25 6.22
CA GLU A 53 -0.48 -0.96 5.54
C GLU A 53 -0.53 0.44 4.91
N ARG A 54 0.56 1.20 5.07
CA ARG A 54 0.75 2.50 4.43
C ARG A 54 1.95 2.43 3.49
N ARG A 55 2.96 3.29 3.64
CA ARG A 55 4.08 3.35 2.69
C ARG A 55 5.12 2.29 2.99
N ILE A 56 5.33 2.00 4.27
CA ILE A 56 6.24 0.93 4.68
C ILE A 56 5.50 -0.40 4.53
N GLY A 57 5.87 -1.15 3.49
CA GLY A 57 5.27 -2.44 3.18
C GLY A 57 5.49 -3.47 4.29
N LEU A 58 4.49 -4.30 4.55
CA LEU A 58 4.50 -5.31 5.62
C LEU A 58 4.78 -6.71 5.09
N GLN A 59 5.53 -6.83 3.99
CA GLN A 59 5.67 -8.09 3.24
C GLN A 59 6.21 -9.24 4.09
N ASN A 60 7.21 -8.99 4.92
CA ASN A 60 7.78 -10.00 5.82
C ASN A 60 6.72 -10.58 6.77
N LEU A 61 5.81 -9.74 7.30
CA LEU A 61 4.74 -10.18 8.18
C LEU A 61 3.65 -10.95 7.43
N ILE A 62 3.40 -10.57 6.17
CA ILE A 62 2.44 -11.25 5.29
C ILE A 62 2.95 -12.65 4.93
N ASP A 63 4.24 -12.81 4.68
CA ASP A 63 4.85 -14.08 4.27
C ASP A 63 4.77 -15.15 5.37
N ASP A 64 4.87 -14.75 6.64
CA ASP A 64 4.78 -15.63 7.81
C ASP A 64 3.34 -15.83 8.33
N SER A 65 2.34 -15.33 7.61
CA SER A 65 0.93 -15.32 8.02
C SER A 65 0.03 -16.17 7.11
N VAL A 66 -1.25 -16.29 7.48
CA VAL A 66 -2.23 -16.92 6.59
C VAL A 66 -2.60 -15.91 5.50
N ARG A 67 -2.07 -16.13 4.29
CA ARG A 67 -2.38 -15.30 3.13
C ARG A 67 -3.85 -15.37 2.76
N LEU A 68 -4.44 -14.19 2.57
CA LEU A 68 -5.80 -14.00 2.10
C LEU A 68 -5.77 -13.06 0.90
N ASP A 69 -6.83 -13.08 0.09
CA ASP A 69 -7.00 -12.10 -0.98
C ASP A 69 -8.48 -11.70 -1.10
N ILE A 70 -8.99 -11.07 -0.04
CA ILE A 70 -10.43 -10.82 0.12
C ILE A 70 -10.65 -9.31 0.15
N LYS A 71 -11.68 -8.81 -0.55
CA LYS A 71 -12.07 -7.40 -0.44
C LYS A 71 -12.48 -7.10 1.01
N VAL A 72 -12.03 -5.96 1.55
CA VAL A 72 -12.39 -5.54 2.91
C VAL A 72 -13.92 -5.46 3.04
N ASN A 73 -14.44 -6.14 4.05
CA ASN A 73 -15.86 -6.18 4.37
C ASN A 73 -16.03 -6.42 5.88
N ALA A 74 -16.97 -5.72 6.50
CA ALA A 74 -17.18 -5.76 7.94
C ALA A 74 -17.53 -7.17 8.44
N MET A 75 -18.39 -7.91 7.73
CA MET A 75 -18.73 -9.28 8.11
C MET A 75 -17.54 -10.23 8.01
N VAL A 76 -16.66 -10.04 7.02
CA VAL A 76 -15.43 -10.83 6.88
C VAL A 76 -14.49 -10.55 8.06
N LEU A 77 -14.28 -9.28 8.40
CA LEU A 77 -13.47 -8.89 9.56
C LEU A 77 -14.05 -9.49 10.87
N GLU A 78 -15.35 -9.34 11.09
CA GLU A 78 -16.04 -9.91 12.24
C GLU A 78 -15.94 -11.45 12.29
N SER A 79 -15.98 -12.11 11.13
CA SER A 79 -15.85 -13.57 11.04
C SER A 79 -14.42 -14.05 11.32
N ILE A 80 -13.40 -13.31 10.87
CA ILE A 80 -12.00 -13.62 11.16
C ILE A 80 -11.75 -13.56 12.67
N PHE A 81 -12.22 -12.51 13.34
CA PHE A 81 -12.02 -12.31 14.78
C PHE A 81 -13.01 -13.06 15.67
N PHE A 82 -13.95 -13.83 15.09
CA PHE A 82 -14.90 -14.59 15.88
C PHE A 82 -14.17 -15.53 16.86
N PRO A 83 -14.54 -15.55 18.16
CA PRO A 83 -13.85 -16.36 19.14
C PRO A 83 -13.78 -17.83 18.74
N ASN A 84 -12.62 -18.46 18.93
CA ASN A 84 -12.32 -19.84 18.55
C ASN A 84 -12.18 -20.10 17.03
N SER A 85 -12.27 -19.08 16.18
CA SER A 85 -11.92 -19.22 14.75
C SER A 85 -10.43 -19.51 14.59
N PRO A 86 -9.97 -20.41 13.69
CA PRO A 86 -8.53 -20.63 13.48
C PRO A 86 -7.73 -19.37 13.09
N LEU A 87 -8.40 -18.31 12.63
CA LEU A 87 -7.79 -17.05 12.17
C LEU A 87 -7.82 -15.91 13.19
N HIS A 88 -8.54 -16.04 14.32
CA HIS A 88 -8.73 -14.92 15.27
C HIS A 88 -7.50 -14.57 16.12
N ASP A 89 -6.53 -15.47 16.18
CA ASP A 89 -5.36 -15.34 17.04
C ASP A 89 -4.21 -14.65 16.30
N GLY A 90 -4.16 -13.32 16.38
CA GLY A 90 -3.15 -12.49 15.74
C GLY A 90 -3.76 -11.25 15.10
N ALA A 91 -3.02 -10.68 14.16
CA ALA A 91 -3.44 -9.50 13.41
C ALA A 91 -4.00 -9.84 12.03
N VAL A 92 -4.91 -9.00 11.55
CA VAL A 92 -5.32 -8.92 10.15
C VAL A 92 -4.55 -7.78 9.49
N ILE A 93 -3.95 -8.04 8.33
CA ILE A 93 -3.26 -7.01 7.55
C ILE A 93 -4.13 -6.63 6.35
N ILE A 94 -4.37 -5.33 6.22
CA ILE A 94 -5.15 -4.70 5.17
C ILE A 94 -4.19 -3.87 4.32
N ARG A 95 -4.16 -4.14 3.01
CA ARG A 95 -3.42 -3.37 2.01
C ARG A 95 -4.42 -2.86 0.98
N ASP A 96 -4.41 -1.56 0.75
CA ASP A 96 -5.38 -0.87 -0.11
C ASP A 96 -6.84 -1.19 0.30
N ASP A 97 -7.59 -1.88 -0.56
CA ASP A 97 -8.97 -2.30 -0.33
C ASP A 97 -9.11 -3.81 -0.06
N ARG A 98 -8.02 -4.50 0.29
CA ARG A 98 -8.00 -5.95 0.49
C ARG A 98 -7.39 -6.36 1.82
N ILE A 99 -7.98 -7.41 2.39
CA ILE A 99 -7.40 -8.19 3.48
C ILE A 99 -6.41 -9.16 2.85
N VAL A 100 -5.12 -8.92 3.07
CA VAL A 100 -4.01 -9.69 2.45
C VAL A 100 -3.48 -10.79 3.35
N ALA A 101 -3.74 -10.70 4.66
CA ALA A 101 -3.30 -11.67 5.64
C ALA A 101 -4.17 -11.67 6.90
N ALA A 102 -4.24 -12.83 7.54
CA ALA A 102 -4.77 -13.00 8.89
C ALA A 102 -3.80 -13.83 9.75
N ARG A 103 -4.03 -13.85 11.07
CA ARG A 103 -3.17 -14.54 12.03
C ARG A 103 -1.70 -14.06 12.00
N ALA A 104 -1.47 -12.82 11.58
CA ALA A 104 -0.12 -12.25 11.52
C ALA A 104 0.41 -12.00 12.94
N ILE A 105 1.64 -12.42 13.19
CA ILE A 105 2.32 -12.21 14.46
C ILE A 105 3.08 -10.89 14.36
N LEU A 106 2.76 -9.94 15.25
CA LEU A 106 3.38 -8.62 15.25
C LEU A 106 4.44 -8.50 16.35
N PRO A 107 5.44 -7.62 16.17
CA PRO A 107 6.36 -7.26 17.25
C PRO A 107 5.60 -6.60 18.40
N LEU A 108 6.01 -6.90 19.63
CA LEU A 108 5.46 -6.24 20.83
C LEU A 108 6.35 -5.06 21.22
N THR A 109 5.73 -3.93 21.56
CA THR A 109 6.43 -2.78 22.15
C THR A 109 7.21 -3.19 23.41
N ARG A 110 8.43 -2.67 23.52
CA ARG A 110 9.29 -2.81 24.72
C ARG A 110 9.24 -1.56 25.61
N SER A 111 8.45 -0.56 25.24
CA SER A 111 8.37 0.69 25.97
C SER A 111 7.81 0.49 27.37
N GLN A 112 8.54 0.97 28.38
CA GLN A 112 8.14 0.91 29.78
C GLN A 112 7.13 2.01 30.16
N ASN A 113 6.95 3.00 29.29
CA ASN A 113 5.99 4.11 29.47
C ASN A 113 4.55 3.71 29.14
N VAL A 114 4.34 2.45 28.79
CA VAL A 114 3.06 1.88 28.43
C VAL A 114 2.37 1.37 29.68
N SER A 115 1.10 1.75 29.89
CA SER A 115 0.33 1.34 31.07
C SER A 115 0.41 -0.17 31.30
N VAL A 116 0.69 -0.57 32.54
CA VAL A 116 0.84 -1.98 32.97
C VAL A 116 -0.37 -2.84 32.59
N ARG A 117 -1.55 -2.23 32.38
CA ARG A 117 -2.80 -2.90 32.03
C ARG A 117 -3.00 -3.21 30.53
N LEU A 118 -2.03 -2.91 29.66
CA LEU A 118 -2.21 -3.24 28.24
C LEU A 118 -2.01 -4.73 27.96
N GLY A 119 -3.04 -5.34 27.38
CA GLY A 119 -3.00 -6.70 26.84
C GLY A 119 -2.09 -6.83 25.61
N THR A 120 -1.87 -8.06 25.17
CA THR A 120 -0.93 -8.40 24.09
C THR A 120 -1.28 -7.74 22.76
N ARG A 121 -2.57 -7.67 22.37
CA ARG A 121 -3.00 -6.99 21.14
C ARG A 121 -2.67 -5.50 21.11
N HIS A 122 -2.79 -4.81 22.25
CA HIS A 122 -2.42 -3.39 22.35
C HIS A 122 -0.91 -3.20 22.25
N ARG A 123 -0.13 -4.09 22.88
CA ARG A 123 1.34 -4.07 22.79
C ARG A 123 1.84 -4.38 21.38
N ALA A 124 1.17 -5.31 20.69
CA ALA A 124 1.42 -5.67 19.30
C ALA A 124 1.12 -4.50 18.35
N SER A 125 -0.04 -3.87 18.52
CA SER A 125 -0.45 -2.67 17.80
C SER A 125 0.56 -1.52 17.98
N LEU A 126 1.01 -1.29 19.21
CA LEU A 126 2.00 -0.25 19.47
C LEU A 126 3.37 -0.62 18.86
N GLY A 127 3.82 -1.87 19.01
CA GLY A 127 5.10 -2.34 18.49
C GLY A 127 5.20 -2.21 16.97
N ILE A 128 4.18 -2.64 16.22
CA ILE A 128 4.20 -2.47 14.76
C ILE A 128 4.16 -1.00 14.34
N SER A 129 3.46 -0.15 15.10
CA SER A 129 3.40 1.29 14.84
C SER A 129 4.67 2.05 15.21
N GLU A 130 5.57 1.44 15.99
CA GLU A 130 6.90 1.99 16.31
C GLU A 130 7.89 1.70 15.16
N GLU A 131 7.76 0.53 14.52
CA GLU A 131 8.65 0.10 13.43
C GLU A 131 8.21 0.58 12.05
N THR A 132 6.94 0.93 11.88
CA THR A 132 6.35 1.26 10.57
C THR A 132 5.43 2.48 10.64
N ASP A 133 5.00 3.00 9.49
CA ASP A 133 3.98 4.05 9.42
C ASP A 133 2.56 3.49 9.41
N ALA A 134 2.38 2.18 9.64
CA ALA A 134 1.08 1.52 9.64
C ALA A 134 0.15 2.09 10.71
N VAL A 135 -1.15 2.14 10.37
CA VAL A 135 -2.22 2.51 11.30
C VAL A 135 -2.84 1.22 11.81
N THR A 136 -2.99 1.10 13.12
CA THR A 136 -3.61 -0.08 13.73
C THR A 136 -4.89 0.28 14.45
N VAL A 137 -5.88 -0.60 14.38
CA VAL A 137 -7.15 -0.52 15.11
C VAL A 137 -7.26 -1.73 16.00
N VAL A 138 -7.46 -1.50 17.30
CA VAL A 138 -7.56 -2.54 18.32
C VAL A 138 -8.92 -2.46 18.99
N VAL A 139 -9.56 -3.61 19.18
CA VAL A 139 -10.74 -3.75 20.03
C VAL A 139 -10.37 -4.61 21.23
N SER A 140 -10.59 -4.08 22.43
CA SER A 140 -10.34 -4.79 23.68
C SER A 140 -11.36 -5.91 23.90
N GLU A 141 -10.89 -7.13 24.17
CA GLU A 141 -11.78 -8.26 24.53
C GLU A 141 -12.32 -8.15 25.97
N GLU A 142 -11.67 -7.39 26.83
CA GLU A 142 -12.09 -7.22 28.23
C GLU A 142 -13.16 -6.13 28.37
N THR A 143 -12.90 -4.99 27.71
CA THR A 143 -13.69 -3.77 27.89
C THR A 143 -14.57 -3.43 26.69
N GLY A 144 -14.23 -3.93 25.49
CA GLY A 144 -14.83 -3.47 24.23
C GLY A 144 -14.28 -2.12 23.75
N ALA A 145 -13.37 -1.48 24.50
CA ALA A 145 -12.81 -0.19 24.12
C ALA A 145 -12.03 -0.29 22.80
N ILE A 146 -12.23 0.70 21.92
CA ILE A 146 -11.52 0.81 20.65
C ILE A 146 -10.30 1.73 20.84
N SER A 147 -9.17 1.31 20.31
CA SER A 147 -7.93 2.08 20.33
C SER A 147 -7.29 2.11 18.94
N VAL A 148 -6.54 3.16 18.66
CA VAL A 148 -5.74 3.31 17.44
C VAL A 148 -4.29 3.54 17.81
N ALA A 149 -3.35 2.85 17.16
CA ALA A 149 -1.93 3.19 17.26
C ALA A 149 -1.32 3.55 15.91
N CYS A 150 -0.50 4.59 15.91
CA CYS A 150 0.23 5.09 14.74
C CYS A 150 1.49 5.81 15.24
N ARG A 151 2.64 5.59 14.60
CA ARG A 151 3.93 6.24 14.93
C ARG A 151 4.29 6.18 16.43
N GLY A 152 4.11 5.01 17.05
CA GLY A 152 4.42 4.79 18.46
C GLY A 152 3.51 5.52 19.46
N VAL A 153 2.38 6.07 19.02
CA VAL A 153 1.38 6.70 19.88
C VAL A 153 0.10 5.87 19.89
N LEU A 154 -0.40 5.53 21.07
CA LEU A 154 -1.65 4.80 21.27
C LEU A 154 -2.75 5.73 21.78
N HIS A 155 -3.76 5.97 20.95
CA HIS A 155 -5.00 6.66 21.30
C HIS A 155 -6.03 5.63 21.76
N ARG A 156 -6.56 5.79 22.98
CA ARG A 156 -7.40 4.79 23.64
C ARG A 156 -8.80 5.31 23.88
N ASP A 157 -9.73 4.38 24.02
CA ASP A 157 -11.12 4.63 24.42
C ASP A 157 -11.82 5.61 23.46
N LEU A 158 -11.61 5.38 22.16
CA LEU A 158 -12.16 6.22 21.10
C LEU A 158 -13.66 5.93 20.93
N SER A 159 -14.45 7.00 20.90
CA SER A 159 -15.81 6.95 20.40
C SER A 159 -15.84 6.64 18.90
N PRO A 160 -16.97 6.16 18.34
CA PRO A 160 -17.10 5.93 16.91
C PRO A 160 -16.81 7.17 16.05
N GLU A 161 -17.18 8.35 16.54
CA GLU A 161 -16.94 9.63 15.87
C GLU A 161 -15.44 9.99 15.87
N GLU A 162 -14.76 9.82 17.02
CA GLU A 162 -13.31 10.03 17.10
C GLU A 162 -12.55 9.03 16.23
N LEU A 163 -12.95 7.75 16.24
CA LEU A 163 -12.36 6.72 15.38
C LEU A 163 -12.45 7.12 13.90
N ALA A 164 -13.62 7.58 13.45
CA ALA A 164 -13.81 8.06 12.08
C ALA A 164 -12.83 9.18 11.74
N ASN A 165 -12.77 10.21 12.57
CA ASN A 165 -11.92 11.37 12.37
C ASN A 165 -10.43 10.98 12.36
N TYR A 166 -10.01 10.07 13.25
CA TYR A 166 -8.63 9.56 13.26
C TYR A 166 -8.30 8.79 11.99
N LEU A 167 -9.16 7.86 11.57
CA LEU A 167 -8.91 7.05 10.38
C LEU A 167 -8.92 7.88 9.10
N GLU A 168 -9.88 8.81 8.94
CA GLU A 168 -9.91 9.72 7.79
C GLU A 168 -8.65 10.57 7.73
N LYS A 169 -8.20 11.13 8.86
CA LYS A 169 -6.98 11.93 8.90
C LYS A 169 -5.73 11.12 8.57
N LEU A 170 -5.58 9.93 9.15
CA LEU A 170 -4.36 9.14 9.02
C LEU A 170 -4.27 8.39 7.67
N ILE A 171 -5.41 8.00 7.09
CA ILE A 171 -5.45 7.18 5.87
C ILE A 171 -5.70 8.06 4.63
N ILE A 172 -6.47 9.14 4.71
CA ILE A 172 -6.77 9.98 3.54
C ILE A 172 -5.84 11.18 3.51
N LEU A 173 -5.90 12.04 4.53
CA LEU A 173 -5.21 13.34 4.49
C LEU A 173 -3.68 13.20 4.48
N GLU A 174 -3.12 12.39 5.37
CA GLU A 174 -1.66 12.22 5.39
C GLU A 174 -1.10 11.45 4.18
N GLN A 175 -1.93 10.64 3.50
CA GLN A 175 -1.48 9.92 2.30
C GLN A 175 -1.58 10.79 1.06
N ASP A 176 -2.66 11.56 0.89
CA ASP A 176 -2.81 12.44 -0.26
C ASP A 176 -1.71 13.53 -0.30
N ASP A 177 -1.33 14.07 0.86
CA ASP A 177 -0.22 15.04 0.97
C ASP A 177 1.13 14.41 0.59
N SER A 178 1.38 13.15 0.98
CA SER A 178 2.62 12.46 0.61
C SER A 178 2.65 12.07 -0.86
N ASP A 179 1.53 11.56 -1.38
CA ASP A 179 1.42 11.11 -2.77
C ASP A 179 1.63 12.30 -3.73
N LEU A 180 1.11 13.48 -3.36
CA LEU A 180 1.36 14.73 -4.09
C LEU A 180 2.82 15.18 -4.01
N ALA A 181 3.44 15.14 -2.82
CA ALA A 181 4.83 15.54 -2.63
C ALA A 181 5.79 14.65 -3.44
N GLU A 182 5.59 13.34 -3.42
CA GLU A 182 6.38 12.37 -4.20
C GLU A 182 6.25 12.63 -5.71
N THR A 183 5.02 12.88 -6.19
CA THR A 183 4.78 13.17 -7.62
C THR A 183 5.47 14.46 -8.06
N VAL A 184 5.43 15.52 -7.24
CA VAL A 184 6.12 16.79 -7.53
C VAL A 184 7.63 16.57 -7.61
N GLN A 185 8.20 15.83 -6.67
CA GLN A 185 9.63 15.53 -6.65
C GLN A 185 10.07 14.75 -7.89
N MET A 186 9.31 13.74 -8.32
CA MET A 186 9.60 12.98 -9.55
C MET A 186 9.60 13.87 -10.81
N LEU A 187 8.70 14.86 -10.88
CA LEU A 187 8.63 15.79 -12.01
C LEU A 187 9.83 16.75 -12.02
N GLU A 188 10.29 17.22 -10.86
CA GLU A 188 11.48 18.06 -10.73
C GLU A 188 12.75 17.29 -11.15
N GLU A 189 12.88 16.04 -10.74
CA GLU A 189 13.99 15.15 -11.12
C GLU A 189 13.99 14.86 -12.63
N THR A 190 12.82 14.59 -13.23
CA THR A 190 12.66 14.36 -14.67
C THR A 190 12.93 15.63 -15.49
N GLY A 191 12.56 16.80 -14.97
CA GLY A 191 12.84 18.10 -15.58
C GLY A 191 14.34 18.41 -15.65
N SER A 192 15.12 17.99 -14.66
CA SER A 192 16.58 18.22 -14.60
C SER A 192 17.36 17.42 -15.66
N LEU A 193 16.89 16.21 -16.02
CA LEU A 193 17.53 15.33 -17.01
C LEU A 193 17.36 15.82 -18.47
N SER A 194 16.37 16.68 -18.74
CA SER A 194 16.16 17.27 -20.07
C SER A 194 17.11 18.42 -20.42
N SER A 195 17.96 18.85 -19.47
CA SER A 195 18.87 19.99 -19.66
C SER A 195 20.29 19.62 -20.10
N SER A 196 20.61 18.33 -20.31
CA SER A 196 21.94 17.90 -20.75
C SER A 196 21.96 17.29 -22.16
N SER A 197 22.41 18.14 -23.11
CA SER A 197 23.07 17.88 -24.42
C SER A 197 22.28 18.12 -25.72
N PRO A 198 22.96 18.52 -26.84
CA PRO A 198 24.41 18.62 -27.07
C PRO A 198 24.90 19.99 -27.61
N ALA A 199 26.13 20.37 -27.27
CA ALA A 199 26.85 21.43 -27.96
C ALA A 199 27.35 20.92 -29.34
N ARG A 200 27.08 21.73 -30.37
CA ARG A 200 27.57 21.62 -31.75
C ARG A 200 29.10 21.53 -31.81
N GLU A 201 29.60 20.70 -32.71
CA GLU A 201 30.83 20.97 -33.43
C GLU A 201 30.66 20.62 -34.91
N THR A 202 30.96 21.58 -35.77
CA THR A 202 30.77 21.54 -37.23
C THR A 202 32.12 21.44 -37.95
N ALA A 203 32.12 20.63 -39.01
CA ALA A 203 32.89 20.74 -40.26
C ALA A 203 34.35 20.22 -40.33
N GLY A 204 34.61 19.37 -41.33
CA GLY A 204 35.97 18.98 -41.75
C GLY A 204 36.12 17.82 -42.76
N ASN A 205 35.59 17.99 -43.97
CA ASN A 205 36.05 17.50 -45.30
C ASN A 205 36.79 16.14 -45.54
N SER A 206 36.41 15.51 -46.67
CA SER A 206 37.26 14.83 -47.69
C SER A 206 37.47 13.29 -47.69
N ALA A 207 37.01 12.70 -48.81
CA ALA A 207 37.66 11.69 -49.67
C ALA A 207 37.17 10.22 -49.70
N ARG A 208 36.62 9.87 -50.90
CA ARG A 208 36.86 8.69 -51.76
C ARG A 208 36.70 7.26 -51.20
N GLY A 209 35.86 6.48 -51.89
CA GLY A 209 36.08 5.05 -52.09
C GLY A 209 34.81 4.22 -52.24
N ALA A 210 34.33 4.02 -53.47
CA ALA A 210 33.52 2.84 -53.83
C ALA A 210 34.46 1.63 -53.99
N PRO A 211 34.02 0.35 -53.87
CA PRO A 211 33.18 -0.25 -54.92
C PRO A 211 32.20 -1.38 -54.53
N ARG A 212 31.23 -1.59 -55.44
CA ARG A 212 30.64 -2.86 -55.96
C ARG A 212 29.95 -3.89 -55.03
N PHE A 213 28.66 -4.06 -55.30
CA PHE A 213 27.82 -5.28 -55.14
C PHE A 213 28.46 -6.55 -55.76
N PRO A 214 28.07 -7.76 -55.30
CA PRO A 214 26.93 -8.47 -55.93
C PRO A 214 26.01 -9.26 -54.97
N ALA A 215 24.75 -9.43 -55.37
CA ALA A 215 23.86 -10.56 -55.00
C ALA A 215 23.89 -11.58 -56.18
N PRO A 216 23.41 -12.85 -56.10
CA PRO A 216 22.18 -13.32 -55.43
C PRO A 216 22.19 -14.76 -54.82
N ALA A 217 21.06 -15.16 -54.21
CA ALA A 217 20.71 -16.49 -53.65
C ALA A 217 20.46 -17.58 -54.75
N PRO A 218 20.26 -18.90 -54.48
CA PRO A 218 19.01 -19.43 -53.88
C PRO A 218 19.03 -20.83 -53.14
N ASN A 219 17.93 -21.09 -52.41
CA ASN A 219 17.17 -22.36 -52.16
C ASN A 219 17.73 -23.65 -51.52
N ALA A 220 16.81 -24.26 -50.72
CA ALA A 220 16.45 -25.70 -50.56
C ALA A 220 16.61 -26.21 -49.09
N ALA A 221 15.56 -26.59 -48.35
CA ALA A 221 14.66 -27.76 -48.44
C ALA A 221 15.00 -28.85 -47.40
N GLY A 222 13.96 -29.47 -46.78
CA GLY A 222 14.00 -30.78 -46.08
C GLY A 222 13.80 -30.71 -44.56
N LYS A 223 12.62 -31.11 -44.04
CA LYS A 223 12.23 -32.48 -43.54
C LYS A 223 12.69 -32.70 -42.08
N LYS A 224 11.74 -32.82 -41.13
CA LYS A 224 11.10 -34.06 -40.58
C LYS A 224 12.11 -34.93 -39.81
N ASP A 225 11.75 -35.28 -38.58
CA ASP A 225 11.83 -36.58 -37.86
C ASP A 225 11.49 -36.24 -36.37
N GLU A 226 10.39 -36.70 -35.77
CA GLU A 226 10.05 -38.05 -35.22
C GLU A 226 10.82 -38.42 -33.93
N GLU A 227 10.19 -39.28 -33.10
CA GLU A 227 10.52 -39.80 -31.74
C GLU A 227 9.87 -38.97 -30.60
N GLU A 228 8.77 -39.36 -29.93
CA GLU A 228 8.25 -40.66 -29.43
C GLU A 228 9.11 -41.36 -28.35
N GLU A 229 8.42 -41.75 -27.26
CA GLU A 229 8.84 -42.54 -26.07
C GLU A 229 9.71 -41.76 -25.04
N GLU A 230 9.35 -41.65 -23.76
CA GLU A 230 8.69 -42.59 -22.82
C GLU A 230 7.93 -41.82 -21.71
#